data_AF-T5A780-F1
#
_entry.id   AF-T5A780-F1
#
_cell.length_a   1.000
_cell.length_b   1.000
_cell.length_c   1.000
_cell.angle_alpha   90.00
_cell.angle_beta   90.00
_cell.angle_gamma   90.00
#
_symmetry.space_group_name_H-M   'P 1'
#
loop_
_entity.id
_entity.type
_entity.pdbx_description
1 polymer ?
#
loop_
_entity_poly.entity_id
_entity_poly.type
_entity_poly.pdbx_seq_one_letter_code
_entity_poly.pdbx_strand_id
1 'polypeptide(L)'
;MAVARGAAAGLAGSAPRWFTESRRLRAVKPVLLADIGEGIVECEVIQWFVQPGARVEEFSPLCEVQSDKASVEITSRFTGTVKNLYYEAGDMAKVGKPFVDIDVAGEAAAEPGNEGDKEEGATAPTPRLAAAGRLSPGDMAGGTITVSNIGNIGGTYLSPVVVEREVAILGIGRMRVVPAFDDQDRVVRKHVCNFSWSADHRVVDGATMARAAEVVRRVVEEPDVMVLHLR
;
A
#
# COMPACT_ATOMS: atom_id res chain seq x y z
N MET A 1 33.11 79.61 33.28
CA MET A 1 33.47 80.20 31.97
C MET A 1 32.98 79.22 30.90
N ALA A 2 32.02 79.64 30.04
CA ALA A 2 31.47 78.99 28.82
C ALA A 2 30.96 77.53 28.95
N VAL A 3 29.66 77.19 28.91
CA VAL A 3 28.66 77.25 27.80
C VAL A 3 29.19 76.77 26.45
N ALA A 4 28.75 75.58 26.01
CA ALA A 4 28.24 75.33 24.65
C ALA A 4 27.54 73.95 24.54
N ARG A 5 26.44 73.95 23.81
CA ARG A 5 25.47 72.86 23.54
C ARG A 5 25.96 71.90 22.44
N GLY A 6 25.38 70.70 22.41
CA GLY A 6 25.30 69.83 21.22
C GLY A 6 24.86 68.41 21.62
N ALA A 7 23.58 68.09 21.58
CA ALA A 7 22.85 67.54 20.42
C ALA A 7 22.71 66.01 20.54
N ALA A 8 21.50 65.55 20.24
CA ALA A 8 20.93 64.28 20.66
C ALA A 8 21.22 63.10 19.72
N ALA A 9 20.85 61.93 20.25
CA ALA A 9 20.31 60.75 19.57
C ALA A 9 21.30 59.66 19.10
N GLY A 10 21.09 58.45 19.63
CA GLY A 10 21.68 57.21 19.12
C GLY A 10 21.77 56.05 20.11
N LEU A 11 20.69 55.72 20.84
CA LEU A 11 20.60 54.47 21.61
C LEU A 11 20.41 53.30 20.63
N ALA A 12 21.47 52.60 20.27
CA ALA A 12 21.39 51.28 19.65
C ALA A 12 21.51 50.20 20.73
N GLY A 13 20.38 49.94 21.40
CA GLY A 13 20.22 48.80 22.29
C GLY A 13 20.34 47.50 21.50
N SER A 14 21.25 46.63 21.94
CA SER A 14 21.41 45.24 21.51
C SER A 14 20.09 44.48 21.68
N ALA A 15 19.39 44.21 20.59
CA ALA A 15 18.22 43.33 20.59
C ALA A 15 18.67 41.88 20.89
N PRO A 16 17.96 41.14 21.78
CA PRO A 16 18.26 39.74 22.03
C PRO A 16 17.92 38.94 20.77
N ARG A 17 18.82 38.04 20.37
CA ARG A 17 18.55 37.08 19.31
C ARG A 17 17.45 36.15 19.81
N TRP A 18 16.23 36.38 19.32
CA TRP A 18 15.13 35.45 19.52
C TRP A 18 15.50 34.14 18.84
N PHE A 19 15.83 33.14 19.66
CA PHE A 19 15.87 31.75 19.25
C PHE A 19 14.47 31.41 18.76
N THR A 20 14.30 31.22 17.46
CA THR A 20 13.09 30.61 16.91
C THR A 20 13.10 29.14 17.33
N GLU A 21 12.40 28.82 18.41
CA GLU A 21 11.98 27.44 18.66
C GLU A 21 11.07 27.02 17.50
N SER A 22 11.58 26.14 16.65
CA SER A 22 10.78 25.42 15.67
C SER A 22 9.70 24.66 16.43
N ARG A 23 8.47 25.15 16.33
CA ARG A 23 7.28 24.49 16.85
C ARG A 23 7.27 23.08 16.26
N ARG A 24 7.56 22.06 17.07
CA ARG A 24 7.48 20.66 16.65
C ARG A 24 6.04 20.41 16.22
N LEU A 25 5.81 20.33 14.91
CA LEU A 25 4.54 19.89 14.34
C LEU A 25 4.37 18.43 14.74
N ARG A 26 3.54 18.22 15.76
CA ARG A 26 3.15 16.88 16.20
C ARG A 26 2.12 16.34 15.21
N ALA A 27 2.53 15.45 14.32
CA ALA A 27 1.64 14.78 13.38
C ALA A 27 0.84 13.70 14.11
N VAL A 28 -0.43 14.00 14.39
CA VAL A 28 -1.39 13.02 14.88
C VAL A 28 -1.78 12.13 13.71
N LYS A 29 -1.39 10.85 13.72
CA LYS A 29 -1.79 9.89 12.67
C LYS A 29 -2.94 9.03 13.21
N PRO A 30 -4.16 9.13 12.63
CA PRO A 30 -5.26 8.26 13.03
C PRO A 30 -4.97 6.83 12.58
N VAL A 31 -4.90 5.90 13.54
CA VAL A 31 -4.83 4.46 13.25
C VAL A 31 -6.26 3.98 13.05
N LEU A 32 -6.54 3.52 11.82
CA LEU A 32 -7.80 2.88 11.48
C LEU A 32 -7.81 1.45 12.03
N LEU A 33 -8.97 1.00 12.52
CA LEU A 33 -9.18 -0.42 12.79
C LEU A 33 -8.95 -1.19 11.49
N ALA A 34 -7.88 -2.00 11.47
CA ALA A 34 -7.63 -2.91 10.37
C ALA A 34 -8.74 -3.94 10.33
N ASP A 35 -9.22 -4.22 9.12
CA ASP A 35 -10.27 -5.19 8.85
C ASP A 35 -9.91 -6.54 9.50
N ILE A 36 -10.76 -7.06 10.38
CA ILE A 36 -10.47 -8.24 11.23
C ILE A 36 -10.74 -9.55 10.45
N GLY A 37 -10.77 -9.48 9.12
CA GLY A 37 -11.07 -10.60 8.24
C GLY A 37 -12.57 -10.93 8.15
N GLU A 38 -12.99 -11.37 6.97
CA GLU A 38 -14.30 -11.98 6.68
C GLU A 38 -15.57 -11.14 7.03
N GLY A 39 -15.60 -9.84 6.69
CA GLY A 39 -16.87 -9.11 6.58
C GLY A 39 -17.55 -8.76 7.91
N ILE A 40 -16.78 -8.67 9.00
CA ILE A 40 -17.27 -8.22 10.31
C ILE A 40 -17.33 -6.69 10.32
N VAL A 41 -18.54 -6.13 10.42
CA VAL A 41 -18.81 -4.70 10.25
C VAL A 41 -18.58 -3.89 11.54
N GLU A 42 -18.70 -4.53 12.70
CA GLU A 42 -18.73 -3.88 14.02
C GLU A 42 -18.07 -4.81 15.07
N CYS A 43 -17.29 -4.25 15.99
CA CYS A 43 -16.63 -4.99 17.08
C CYS A 43 -16.80 -4.25 18.42
N GLU A 44 -16.90 -5.00 19.51
CA GLU A 44 -16.98 -4.47 20.87
C GLU A 44 -15.59 -4.44 21.51
N VAL A 45 -15.21 -3.30 22.10
CA VAL A 45 -13.94 -3.18 22.82
C VAL A 45 -14.15 -3.71 24.24
N ILE A 46 -13.56 -4.85 24.59
CA ILE A 46 -13.71 -5.40 25.95
C ILE A 46 -12.83 -4.62 26.93
N GLN A 47 -11.55 -4.46 26.57
CA GLN A 47 -10.56 -3.91 27.50
C GLN A 47 -9.43 -3.18 26.77
N TRP A 48 -9.04 -2.04 27.34
CA TRP A 48 -7.86 -1.29 26.94
C TRP A 48 -6.65 -1.67 27.80
N PHE A 49 -5.51 -1.95 27.16
CA PHE A 49 -4.23 -2.17 27.83
C PHE A 49 -3.39 -0.90 27.93
N VAL A 50 -3.82 0.19 27.27
CA VAL A 50 -3.12 1.47 27.22
C VAL A 50 -4.02 2.65 27.62
N GLN A 51 -3.43 3.67 28.25
CA GLN A 51 -4.12 4.91 28.61
C GLN A 51 -3.63 6.09 27.75
N PRO A 52 -4.42 7.17 27.60
CA PRO A 52 -3.97 8.39 26.93
C PRO A 52 -2.68 8.92 27.58
N GLY A 53 -1.64 9.14 26.78
CA GLY A 53 -0.30 9.54 27.22
C GLY A 53 0.70 8.39 27.39
N ALA A 54 0.27 7.13 27.25
CA ALA A 54 1.18 5.99 27.30
C ALA A 54 2.07 5.93 26.05
N ARG A 55 3.34 5.58 26.27
CA ARG A 55 4.28 5.28 25.18
C ARG A 55 4.07 3.84 24.74
N VAL A 56 3.79 3.64 23.46
CA VAL A 56 3.59 2.33 22.86
C VAL A 56 4.69 2.05 21.83
N GLU A 57 5.18 0.81 21.82
CA GLU A 57 6.15 0.31 20.85
C GLU A 57 5.43 -0.50 19.76
N GLU A 58 6.10 -0.73 18.64
CA GLU A 58 5.60 -1.58 17.56
C GLU A 58 5.30 -2.99 18.09
N PHE A 59 4.16 -3.57 17.67
CA PHE A 59 3.64 -4.86 18.13
C PHE A 59 3.20 -4.91 19.61
N SER A 60 3.17 -3.79 20.33
CA SER A 60 2.60 -3.73 21.68
C SER A 60 1.07 -3.89 21.64
N PRO A 61 0.47 -4.66 22.56
CA PRO A 61 -0.98 -4.79 22.65
C PRO A 61 -1.62 -3.47 23.08
N LEU A 62 -2.69 -3.06 22.38
CA LEU A 62 -3.43 -1.83 22.62
C LEU A 62 -4.76 -2.12 23.31
N CYS A 63 -5.54 -3.03 22.74
CA CYS A 63 -6.85 -3.43 23.28
C CYS A 63 -7.24 -4.83 22.83
N GLU A 64 -8.15 -5.42 23.59
CA GLU A 64 -8.85 -6.65 23.22
C GLU A 64 -10.22 -6.29 22.67
N VAL A 65 -10.51 -6.78 21.46
CA VAL A 65 -11.83 -6.63 20.83
C VAL A 65 -12.47 -7.99 20.65
N GLN A 66 -13.79 -8.03 20.81
CA GLN A 66 -14.61 -9.21 20.55
C GLN A 66 -15.56 -8.94 19.40
N SER A 67 -15.56 -9.85 18.44
CA SER A 67 -16.54 -9.94 17.37
C SER A 67 -17.50 -11.12 17.60
N ASP A 68 -18.47 -11.26 16.69
CA ASP A 68 -19.47 -12.33 16.70
C ASP A 68 -18.87 -13.75 16.64
N LYS A 69 -17.62 -13.89 16.22
CA LYS A 69 -16.98 -15.19 15.98
C LYS A 69 -15.61 -15.38 16.64
N ALA A 70 -14.94 -14.33 17.12
CA ALA A 70 -13.63 -14.46 17.76
C ALA A 70 -13.28 -13.26 18.66
N SER A 71 -12.47 -13.50 19.68
CA SER A 71 -11.71 -12.44 20.36
C SER A 71 -10.34 -12.28 19.70
N VAL A 72 -9.97 -11.03 19.42
CA VAL A 72 -8.70 -10.67 18.76
C VAL A 72 -8.04 -9.53 19.52
N GLU A 73 -6.74 -9.68 19.76
CA GLU A 73 -5.91 -8.66 20.38
C GLU A 73 -5.35 -7.72 19.31
N ILE A 74 -5.66 -6.42 19.40
CA ILE A 74 -5.18 -5.40 18.48
C ILE A 74 -3.82 -4.91 18.95
N THR A 75 -2.82 -5.03 18.09
CA THR A 75 -1.45 -4.56 18.34
C THR A 75 -1.16 -3.24 17.61
N SER A 76 -0.26 -2.43 18.18
CA SER A 76 0.16 -1.18 17.56
C SER A 76 1.03 -1.42 16.33
N ARG A 77 0.71 -0.76 15.22
CA ARG A 77 1.53 -0.74 13.99
C ARG A 77 2.61 0.34 13.99
N PHE A 78 2.60 1.25 14.97
CA PHE A 78 3.53 2.37 15.03
C PHE A 78 4.06 2.57 16.44
N THR A 79 5.34 2.96 16.55
CA THR A 79 5.94 3.40 17.81
C THR A 79 5.60 4.87 18.03
N GLY A 80 4.94 5.20 19.15
CA GLY A 80 4.48 6.56 19.40
C GLY A 80 3.81 6.75 20.76
N THR A 81 3.27 7.95 20.98
CA THR A 81 2.49 8.26 22.21
C THR A 81 1.01 8.29 21.86
N VAL A 82 0.19 7.57 22.61
CA VAL A 82 -1.28 7.61 22.46
C VAL A 82 -1.77 8.98 22.92
N LYS A 83 -2.43 9.74 22.05
CA LYS A 83 -2.99 11.06 22.42
C LYS A 83 -4.44 10.98 22.84
N ASN A 84 -5.27 10.42 21.98
CA ASN A 84 -6.70 10.32 22.19
C ASN A 84 -7.18 8.90 21.88
N LEU A 85 -8.04 8.40 22.77
CA LEU A 85 -8.83 7.19 22.59
C LEU A 85 -10.25 7.65 22.24
N TYR A 86 -10.79 7.19 21.11
CA TYR A 86 -12.12 7.61 20.66
C TYR A 86 -13.27 6.74 21.22
N TYR A 87 -12.94 5.62 21.86
CA TYR A 87 -13.89 4.63 22.36
C TYR A 87 -13.54 4.24 23.80
N GLU A 88 -14.56 4.09 24.65
CA GLU A 88 -14.41 3.55 26.01
C GLU A 88 -14.52 2.02 26.01
N ALA A 89 -14.11 1.36 27.10
CA ALA A 89 -14.33 -0.08 27.26
C ALA A 89 -15.84 -0.38 27.32
N GLY A 90 -16.32 -1.28 26.46
CA GLY A 90 -17.72 -1.61 26.25
C GLY A 90 -18.40 -0.86 25.09
N ASP A 91 -17.67 0.00 24.37
CA ASP A 91 -18.24 0.74 23.24
C ASP A 91 -18.06 -0.01 21.89
N MET A 92 -19.00 0.24 20.97
CA MET A 92 -19.08 -0.42 19.68
C MET A 92 -18.29 0.38 18.62
N ALA A 93 -17.15 -0.16 18.21
CA ALA A 93 -16.29 0.45 17.20
C ALA A 93 -16.61 -0.10 15.81
N LYS A 94 -16.87 0.82 14.86
CA LYS A 94 -17.11 0.47 13.44
C LYS A 94 -15.81 0.47 12.66
N VAL A 95 -15.64 -0.54 11.81
CA VAL A 95 -14.48 -0.67 10.92
C VAL A 95 -14.41 0.55 9.98
N GLY A 96 -13.21 1.11 9.81
CA GLY A 96 -12.97 2.26 8.94
C GLY A 96 -13.10 3.65 9.59
N LYS A 97 -13.49 3.75 10.87
CA LYS A 97 -13.43 5.00 11.63
C LYS A 97 -12.11 5.12 12.42
N PRO A 98 -11.65 6.36 12.71
CA PRO A 98 -10.44 6.57 13.51
C PRO A 98 -10.63 5.98 14.92
N PHE A 99 -9.71 5.11 15.32
CA PHE A 99 -9.81 4.35 16.57
C PHE A 99 -8.87 4.90 17.64
N VAL A 100 -7.61 5.17 17.27
CA VAL A 100 -6.61 5.75 18.17
C VAL A 100 -5.75 6.77 17.43
N ASP A 101 -5.51 7.90 18.08
CA ASP A 101 -4.52 8.90 17.65
C ASP A 101 -3.15 8.56 18.23
N ILE A 102 -2.21 8.12 17.40
CA ILE A 102 -0.81 7.87 17.82
C ILE A 102 0.10 8.97 17.26
N ASP A 103 0.81 9.66 18.15
CA ASP A 103 1.83 10.65 17.79
C ASP A 103 3.15 9.94 17.47
N VAL A 104 3.45 9.81 16.19
CA VAL A 104 4.72 9.23 15.70
C VAL A 104 5.71 10.37 15.51
N ALA A 105 6.80 10.33 16.28
CA ALA A 105 7.86 11.33 16.18
C ALA A 105 8.70 11.08 14.91
N GLY A 106 8.25 11.63 13.78
CA GLY A 106 9.05 11.79 12.58
C GLY A 106 8.54 11.01 11.37
N GLU A 107 7.61 11.63 10.64
CA GLU A 107 7.59 11.62 9.17
C GLU A 107 6.61 12.71 8.71
N ALA A 108 7.13 13.68 7.96
CA ALA A 108 6.34 14.74 7.37
C ALA A 108 5.64 14.20 6.11
N ALA A 109 4.31 14.15 6.12
CA ALA A 109 3.50 13.90 4.94
C ALA A 109 2.52 15.07 4.74
N ALA A 110 2.52 15.57 3.51
CA ALA A 110 1.87 16.78 3.03
C ALA A 110 0.34 16.80 3.20
N GLU A 111 -0.20 17.99 3.38
CA GLU A 111 -1.65 18.22 3.45
C GLU A 111 -2.33 18.05 2.07
N PRO A 112 -3.58 17.54 2.03
CA PRO A 112 -4.38 17.43 0.82
C PRO A 112 -5.04 18.78 0.48
N GLY A 113 -4.76 19.30 -0.71
CA GLY A 113 -5.40 20.49 -1.27
C GLY A 113 -6.43 20.10 -2.33
N ASN A 114 -7.70 20.31 -1.98
CA ASN A 114 -8.92 20.58 -2.76
C ASN A 114 -9.00 20.23 -4.27
N GLU A 115 -10.12 19.57 -4.61
CA GLU A 115 -10.60 19.27 -5.95
C GLU A 115 -10.78 20.53 -6.83
N GLY A 116 -10.48 20.34 -8.11
CA GLY A 116 -10.82 21.24 -9.19
C GLY A 116 -10.53 20.54 -10.53
N ASP A 117 -11.61 20.12 -11.21
CA ASP A 117 -11.59 19.51 -12.53
C ASP A 117 -10.83 20.35 -13.57
N LYS A 118 -9.94 19.70 -14.36
CA LYS A 118 -10.12 19.50 -15.81
C LYS A 118 -8.94 18.80 -16.49
N GLU A 119 -9.35 17.85 -17.34
CA GLU A 119 -8.81 17.44 -18.64
C GLU A 119 -7.49 16.65 -18.73
N GLU A 120 -7.69 15.38 -19.12
CA GLU A 120 -6.91 14.52 -20.01
C GLU A 120 -5.54 15.03 -20.48
N GLY A 121 -4.49 14.35 -20.01
CA GLY A 121 -3.14 14.50 -20.53
C GLY A 121 -2.21 13.40 -20.02
N ALA A 122 -2.18 12.29 -20.75
CA ALA A 122 -1.12 11.27 -20.76
C ALA A 122 -0.53 10.89 -19.39
N THR A 123 -1.17 9.92 -18.73
CA THR A 123 -0.64 9.23 -17.56
C THR A 123 0.76 8.72 -17.84
N ALA A 124 1.73 9.13 -17.03
CA ALA A 124 3.05 8.52 -16.98
C ALA A 124 2.90 6.99 -16.87
N PRO A 125 3.82 6.18 -17.44
CA PRO A 125 3.66 4.73 -17.41
C PRO A 125 3.55 4.26 -15.95
N THR A 126 2.38 3.72 -15.62
CA THR A 126 1.97 3.14 -14.33
C THR A 126 3.06 2.32 -13.64
N PRO A 127 3.91 1.54 -14.36
CA PRO A 127 5.03 0.82 -13.74
C PRO A 127 6.04 1.71 -13.01
N ARG A 128 6.27 2.93 -13.47
CA ARG A 128 7.27 3.85 -12.89
C ARG A 128 6.77 4.49 -11.60
N LEU A 129 5.47 4.77 -11.52
CA LEU A 129 4.80 5.25 -10.30
C LEU A 129 4.71 4.13 -9.24
N ALA A 130 4.42 2.90 -9.69
CA ALA A 130 4.44 1.71 -8.83
C ALA A 130 5.81 1.49 -8.19
N ALA A 131 6.88 1.54 -8.98
CA ALA A 131 8.25 1.40 -8.47
C ALA A 131 8.65 2.50 -7.47
N ALA A 132 8.05 3.69 -7.57
CA ALA A 132 8.30 4.81 -6.67
C ALA A 132 7.39 4.80 -5.41
N GLY A 133 6.49 3.81 -5.28
CA GLY A 133 5.52 3.74 -4.18
C GLY A 133 4.49 4.87 -4.18
N ARG A 134 4.25 5.51 -5.35
CA ARG A 134 3.38 6.68 -5.50
C ARG A 134 2.06 6.35 -6.20
N LEU A 135 1.54 5.14 -5.96
CA LEU A 135 0.23 4.74 -6.50
C LEU A 135 -0.88 5.43 -5.71
N SER A 136 -1.82 6.02 -6.43
CA SER A 136 -3.05 6.54 -5.85
C SER A 136 -4.08 5.42 -5.68
N PRO A 137 -5.09 5.57 -4.80
CA PRO A 137 -6.21 4.63 -4.73
C PRO A 137 -6.96 4.46 -6.06
N GLY A 138 -6.96 5.51 -6.91
CA GLY A 138 -7.52 5.43 -8.26
C GLY A 138 -6.76 4.47 -9.17
N ASP A 139 -5.44 4.39 -9.04
CA ASP A 139 -4.59 3.49 -9.85
C ASP A 139 -4.77 2.02 -9.47
N MET A 140 -5.25 1.74 -8.26
CA MET A 140 -5.51 0.39 -7.75
C MET A 140 -6.97 -0.06 -7.95
N ALA A 141 -7.84 0.82 -8.43
CA ALA A 141 -9.25 0.52 -8.64
C ALA A 141 -9.50 -0.05 -10.05
N GLY A 142 -10.52 -0.91 -10.18
CA GLY A 142 -11.00 -1.36 -11.49
C GLY A 142 -10.16 -2.44 -12.19
N GLY A 143 -9.27 -3.12 -11.46
CA GLY A 143 -8.58 -4.31 -11.97
C GLY A 143 -9.58 -5.38 -12.43
N THR A 144 -9.33 -5.95 -13.62
CA THR A 144 -10.19 -6.98 -14.23
C THR A 144 -9.49 -8.33 -14.36
N ILE A 145 -8.15 -8.33 -14.31
CA ILE A 145 -7.31 -9.52 -14.32
C ILE A 145 -5.97 -9.18 -13.67
N THR A 146 -5.50 -10.08 -12.82
CA THR A 146 -4.20 -9.95 -12.14
C THR A 146 -3.15 -10.80 -12.85
N VAL A 147 -1.95 -10.21 -13.02
CA VAL A 147 -0.74 -10.92 -13.45
C VAL A 147 0.32 -10.80 -12.36
N SER A 148 0.70 -11.94 -11.78
CA SER A 148 1.69 -12.03 -10.70
C SER A 148 3.01 -12.61 -11.20
N ASN A 149 4.02 -11.77 -11.39
CA ASN A 149 5.35 -12.22 -11.81
C ASN A 149 6.24 -12.55 -10.60
N ILE A 150 6.13 -13.77 -10.09
CA ILE A 150 7.02 -14.27 -9.02
C ILE A 150 8.40 -14.67 -9.55
N GLY A 151 8.56 -14.86 -10.86
CA GLY A 151 9.80 -15.29 -11.49
C GLY A 151 11.01 -14.39 -11.19
N ASN A 152 10.78 -13.13 -10.81
CA ASN A 152 11.83 -12.22 -10.34
C ASN A 152 12.44 -12.64 -8.98
N ILE A 153 11.66 -13.29 -8.12
CA ILE A 153 12.08 -13.81 -6.82
C ILE A 153 12.51 -15.28 -6.97
N GLY A 154 11.67 -16.12 -7.58
CA GLY A 154 11.92 -17.54 -7.78
C GLY A 154 10.65 -18.37 -7.99
N GLY A 155 10.81 -19.69 -8.13
CA GLY A 155 9.71 -20.62 -8.35
C GLY A 155 9.48 -20.96 -9.82
N THR A 156 8.96 -22.16 -10.08
CA THR A 156 8.62 -22.64 -11.44
C THR A 156 7.11 -22.67 -11.61
N TYR A 157 6.42 -23.50 -10.82
CA TYR A 157 4.97 -23.57 -10.75
C TYR A 157 4.48 -22.86 -9.50
N LEU A 158 3.26 -22.35 -9.59
CA LEU A 158 2.63 -21.56 -8.54
C LEU A 158 1.13 -21.84 -8.55
N SER A 159 0.51 -21.73 -7.37
CA SER A 159 -0.93 -21.83 -7.19
C SER A 159 -1.41 -20.44 -6.73
N PRO A 160 -1.61 -19.49 -7.66
CA PRO A 160 -1.96 -18.12 -7.30
C PRO A 160 -3.40 -18.09 -6.77
N VAL A 161 -3.65 -17.24 -5.78
CA VAL A 161 -5.00 -17.02 -5.24
C VAL A 161 -5.70 -15.94 -6.05
N VAL A 162 -6.92 -16.23 -6.50
CA VAL A 162 -7.74 -15.29 -7.27
C VAL A 162 -8.10 -14.10 -6.38
N VAL A 163 -7.93 -12.88 -6.89
CA VAL A 163 -8.35 -11.66 -6.19
C VAL A 163 -9.88 -11.63 -6.17
N GLU A 164 -10.50 -11.33 -5.02
CA GLU A 164 -11.95 -11.48 -4.80
C GLU A 164 -12.85 -10.81 -5.85
N ARG A 165 -12.38 -9.73 -6.49
CA ARG A 165 -13.13 -8.95 -7.49
C ARG A 165 -12.93 -9.44 -8.92
N GLU A 166 -12.05 -10.40 -9.15
CA GLU A 166 -11.67 -10.92 -10.45
C GLU A 166 -12.01 -12.42 -10.55
N VAL A 167 -12.02 -12.94 -11.78
CA VAL A 167 -12.37 -14.34 -12.06
C VAL A 167 -11.18 -15.23 -12.38
N ALA A 168 -10.02 -14.62 -12.66
CA ALA A 168 -8.81 -15.35 -13.00
C ALA A 168 -7.56 -14.55 -12.62
N ILE A 169 -6.49 -15.28 -12.31
CA ILE A 169 -5.15 -14.74 -12.08
C ILE A 169 -4.13 -15.59 -12.83
N LEU A 170 -3.21 -14.92 -13.50
CA LEU A 170 -2.04 -15.53 -14.12
C LEU A 170 -0.85 -15.31 -13.21
N GLY A 171 -0.08 -16.35 -12.92
CA GLY A 171 1.26 -16.13 -12.40
C GLY A 171 2.36 -16.72 -13.26
N ILE A 172 3.47 -16.00 -13.26
CA ILE A 172 4.61 -16.21 -14.14
C ILE A 172 5.79 -16.67 -13.29
N GLY A 173 6.23 -17.90 -13.53
CA GLY A 173 7.40 -18.48 -12.89
C GLY A 173 8.71 -17.98 -13.48
N ARG A 174 9.81 -18.45 -12.91
CA ARG A 174 11.17 -18.08 -13.34
C ARG A 174 11.48 -18.64 -14.73
N MET A 175 11.92 -17.77 -15.63
CA MET A 175 12.49 -18.19 -16.90
C MET A 175 13.82 -18.92 -16.67
N ARG A 176 13.99 -20.07 -17.31
CA ARG A 176 15.22 -20.87 -17.24
C ARG A 176 15.63 -21.35 -18.62
N VAL A 177 16.92 -21.59 -18.79
CA VAL A 177 17.44 -22.24 -19.99
C VAL A 177 17.41 -23.75 -19.77
N VAL A 178 16.75 -24.47 -20.67
CA VAL A 178 16.71 -25.94 -20.68
C VAL A 178 17.24 -26.46 -22.01
N PRO A 179 17.89 -27.64 -22.03
CA PRO A 179 18.11 -28.35 -23.28
C PRO A 179 16.76 -28.80 -23.84
N ALA A 180 16.47 -28.44 -25.09
CA ALA A 180 15.29 -28.89 -25.83
C ALA A 180 15.72 -29.36 -27.22
N PHE A 181 14.87 -30.14 -27.88
CA PHE A 181 15.11 -30.55 -29.26
C PHE A 181 14.52 -29.52 -30.23
N ASP A 182 15.25 -29.23 -31.31
CA ASP A 182 14.72 -28.52 -32.47
C ASP A 182 14.01 -29.48 -33.43
N ASP A 183 13.44 -28.97 -34.52
CA ASP A 183 12.75 -29.76 -35.54
C ASP A 183 13.68 -30.73 -36.31
N GLN A 184 14.99 -30.70 -36.04
CA GLN A 184 16.01 -31.57 -36.63
C GLN A 184 16.62 -32.53 -35.60
N ASP A 185 15.95 -32.74 -34.47
CA ASP A 185 16.36 -33.60 -33.34
C ASP A 185 17.73 -33.22 -32.72
N ARG A 186 18.15 -31.96 -32.86
CA ARG A 186 19.38 -31.46 -32.24
C ARG A 186 19.06 -30.81 -30.89
N VAL A 187 19.95 -31.01 -29.93
CA VAL A 187 19.84 -30.35 -28.62
C VAL A 187 20.21 -28.87 -28.77
N VAL A 188 19.22 -28.02 -28.58
CA VAL A 188 19.34 -26.56 -28.58
C VAL A 188 19.06 -25.98 -27.19
N ARG A 189 19.62 -24.81 -26.93
CA ARG A 189 19.30 -24.04 -25.71
C ARG A 189 17.96 -23.35 -25.92
N LYS A 190 16.94 -23.69 -25.13
CA LYS A 190 15.63 -23.05 -25.15
C LYS A 190 15.35 -22.33 -23.84
N HIS A 191 14.87 -21.09 -23.94
CA HIS A 191 14.34 -20.36 -22.79
C HIS A 191 12.91 -20.82 -22.54
N VAL A 192 12.65 -21.34 -21.33
CA VAL A 192 11.33 -21.83 -20.92
C VAL A 192 10.87 -21.08 -19.70
N CYS A 193 9.62 -20.62 -19.75
CA CYS A 193 8.90 -20.00 -18.66
C CYS A 193 7.62 -20.80 -18.38
N ASN A 194 7.26 -20.93 -17.11
CA ASN A 194 6.05 -21.61 -16.68
C ASN A 194 4.98 -20.57 -16.33
N PHE A 195 3.79 -20.71 -16.92
CA PHE A 195 2.62 -19.91 -16.59
C PHE A 195 1.64 -20.80 -15.82
N SER A 196 1.20 -20.35 -14.64
CA SER A 196 0.19 -21.06 -13.85
C SER A 196 -1.05 -20.19 -13.73
N TRP A 197 -2.19 -20.80 -14.02
CA TRP A 197 -3.47 -20.12 -14.08
C TRP A 197 -4.35 -20.62 -12.94
N SER A 198 -4.97 -19.68 -12.22
CA SER A 198 -6.09 -19.97 -11.32
C SER A 198 -7.32 -19.23 -11.82
N ALA A 199 -8.47 -19.87 -11.76
CA ALA A 199 -9.74 -19.28 -12.14
C ALA A 199 -10.87 -19.77 -11.23
N ASP A 200 -11.90 -18.95 -11.09
CA ASP A 200 -13.14 -19.34 -10.42
C ASP A 200 -13.91 -20.34 -11.29
N HIS A 201 -13.83 -21.61 -10.90
CA HIS A 201 -14.42 -22.71 -11.66
C HIS A 201 -15.96 -22.75 -11.61
N ARG A 202 -16.59 -21.87 -10.81
CA ARG A 202 -18.05 -21.69 -10.80
C ARG A 202 -18.56 -21.02 -12.06
N VAL A 203 -17.72 -20.21 -12.71
CA VAL A 203 -18.09 -19.39 -13.88
C VAL A 203 -17.17 -19.59 -15.09
N VAL A 204 -15.95 -20.10 -14.89
CA VAL A 204 -15.01 -20.41 -15.97
C VAL A 204 -14.75 -21.92 -16.04
N ASP A 205 -14.89 -22.52 -17.22
CA ASP A 205 -14.51 -23.91 -17.43
C ASP A 205 -13.05 -24.09 -17.84
N GLY A 206 -12.53 -25.31 -17.68
CA GLY A 206 -11.14 -25.64 -18.01
C GLY A 206 -10.81 -25.48 -19.50
N ALA A 207 -11.78 -25.69 -20.41
CA ALA A 207 -11.56 -25.55 -21.85
C ALA A 207 -11.35 -24.08 -22.24
N THR A 208 -12.08 -23.16 -21.60
CA THR A 208 -11.97 -21.72 -21.78
C THR A 208 -10.62 -21.22 -21.29
N MET A 209 -10.18 -21.68 -20.12
CA MET A 209 -8.83 -21.37 -19.62
C MET A 209 -7.73 -21.94 -20.51
N ALA A 210 -7.88 -23.17 -21.01
CA ALA A 210 -6.90 -23.78 -21.92
C ALA A 210 -6.77 -22.99 -23.23
N ARG A 211 -7.90 -22.56 -23.82
CA ARG A 211 -7.88 -21.69 -25.03
C ARG A 211 -7.24 -20.34 -24.74
N ALA A 212 -7.54 -19.71 -23.61
CA ALA A 212 -6.90 -18.45 -23.22
C ALA A 212 -5.39 -18.61 -23.03
N ALA A 213 -4.96 -19.67 -22.34
CA ALA A 213 -3.55 -19.99 -22.15
C ALA A 213 -2.82 -20.23 -23.48
N GLU A 214 -3.47 -20.88 -24.45
CA GLU A 214 -2.92 -21.11 -25.78
C GLU A 214 -2.74 -19.82 -26.59
N VAL A 215 -3.70 -18.89 -26.49
CA VAL A 215 -3.56 -17.55 -27.10
C VAL A 215 -2.36 -16.82 -26.50
N VAL A 216 -2.23 -16.82 -25.17
CA VAL A 216 -1.09 -16.19 -24.49
C VAL A 216 0.22 -16.87 -24.87
N ARG A 217 0.27 -18.20 -24.91
CA ARG A 217 1.45 -18.97 -25.36
C ARG A 217 1.89 -18.53 -26.75
N ARG A 218 0.96 -18.50 -27.70
CA ARG A 218 1.24 -18.15 -29.10
C ARG A 218 1.77 -16.72 -29.23
N VAL A 219 1.16 -15.76 -28.54
CA VAL A 219 1.61 -14.36 -28.58
C VAL A 219 3.01 -14.19 -27.97
N VAL A 220 3.34 -14.97 -26.94
CA VAL A 220 4.65 -14.90 -26.27
C VAL A 220 5.74 -15.64 -27.04
N GLU A 221 5.44 -16.79 -27.65
CA GLU A 221 6.40 -17.57 -28.44
C GLU A 221 6.59 -17.01 -29.86
N GLU A 222 5.55 -16.41 -30.44
CA GLU A 222 5.54 -15.82 -31.79
C GLU A 222 5.10 -14.33 -31.71
N PRO A 223 5.98 -13.42 -31.28
CA PRO A 223 5.61 -12.01 -31.07
C PRO A 223 5.16 -11.30 -32.37
N ASP A 224 5.54 -11.80 -33.55
CA ASP A 224 5.09 -11.29 -34.84
C ASP A 224 3.56 -11.40 -35.00
N VAL A 225 2.94 -12.41 -34.40
CA VAL A 225 1.47 -12.58 -34.41
C VAL A 225 0.79 -11.44 -33.67
N MET A 226 1.44 -10.85 -32.66
CA MET A 226 0.92 -9.70 -31.93
C MET A 226 0.75 -8.49 -32.84
N VAL A 227 1.70 -8.26 -33.74
CA VAL A 227 1.71 -7.11 -34.66
C VAL A 227 0.46 -7.09 -35.54
N LEU A 228 -0.04 -8.26 -35.95
CA LEU A 228 -1.27 -8.39 -36.74
C LEU A 228 -2.53 -7.95 -35.99
N HIS A 229 -2.50 -7.91 -34.66
CA HIS A 229 -3.63 -7.58 -33.79
C HIS A 229 -3.55 -6.15 -33.22
N LEU A 230 -2.41 -5.48 -33.37
CA LEU A 230 -2.23 -4.09 -32.96
C LEU A 230 -2.79 -3.17 -34.06
N ARG A 231 -3.65 -2.22 -33.67
CA ARG A 231 -4.21 -1.18 -34.54
C ARG A 231 -3.50 0.15 -34.33
#